data_AF-A0A3D1RWQ2-F1
#
_entry.id   AF-A0A3D1RWQ2-F1
#
_cell.length_a   1.000
_cell.length_b   1.000
_cell.length_c   1.000
_cell.angle_alpha   90.00
_cell.angle_beta   90.00
_cell.angle_gamma   90.00
#
_symmetry.space_group_name_H-M   'P 1'
#
loop_
_entity.id
_entity.type
_entity.pdbx_description
1 polymer ?
#
loop_
_entity_poly.entity_id
_entity_poly.type
_entity_poly.pdbx_seq_one_letter_code
_entity_poly.pdbx_strand_id
1 'polypeptide(L)'
;MSIEILTLIMLGSMIVLLIIGLPLAFVTGIIAFGFALFLYGPLALPLIASRIYGFVSVYALIAVPMFVFMASVLERSGIARDLFGAMHVLAGNLRGGLAIQTMAVAVLMAAMTGIIGGEIVLLGLVALPQMLRLNYDRNLAIGTVCAGGGLGTMIPPSIVLIFYGLTAQVSIGDLFLATVIPGLLLAGIYIAYILIRCYINPDLGPPAPVENRDLSYSEKMKMVRDIL
;
A
#
# COMPACT_ATOMS: atom_id res chain seq x y z
N MET A 1 26.74 14.38 33.09
CA MET A 1 27.25 13.37 32.13
C MET A 1 27.82 14.11 30.92
N SER A 2 28.89 13.60 30.31
CA SER A 2 29.34 14.13 29.02
C SER A 2 28.27 13.86 27.95
N ILE A 3 28.19 14.74 26.94
CA ILE A 3 27.22 14.65 25.84
C ILE A 3 27.39 13.33 25.08
N GLU A 4 28.63 12.85 24.95
CA GLU A 4 28.98 11.58 24.30
C GLU A 4 28.33 10.37 24.97
N ILE A 5 28.47 10.27 26.31
CA ILE A 5 27.90 9.15 27.08
C ILE A 5 26.38 9.22 27.04
N LEU A 6 25.80 10.41 27.14
CA LEU A 6 24.36 10.60 27.03
C LEU A 6 23.83 10.11 25.67
N THR A 7 24.49 10.50 24.59
CA THR A 7 24.10 10.11 23.22
C THR A 7 24.22 8.60 23.01
N LEU A 8 25.29 7.99 23.54
CA LEU A 8 25.46 6.53 23.52
C LEU A 8 24.37 5.79 24.27
N ILE A 9 23.95 6.28 25.45
CA ILE A 9 22.88 5.66 26.24
C ILE A 9 21.52 5.89 25.56
N MET A 10 21.26 7.07 24.99
CA MET A 10 20.05 7.34 24.20
C MET A 10 19.93 6.38 23.01
N LEU A 11 20.98 6.26 22.21
CA LEU A 11 20.99 5.36 21.05
C LEU A 11 20.91 3.89 21.48
N GLY A 12 21.70 3.49 22.48
CA GLY A 12 21.75 2.13 22.98
C GLY A 12 20.41 1.65 23.53
N SER A 13 19.75 2.49 24.34
CA SER A 13 18.40 2.20 24.84
C SER A 13 17.36 2.11 23.71
N MET A 14 17.49 2.91 22.65
CA MET A 14 16.62 2.83 21.46
C MET A 14 16.74 1.49 20.77
N ILE A 15 17.97 1.03 20.53
CA ILE A 15 18.23 -0.25 19.89
C ILE A 15 17.68 -1.40 20.73
N VAL A 16 17.91 -1.38 22.04
CA VAL A 16 17.40 -2.42 22.96
C VAL A 16 15.87 -2.47 22.93
N LEU A 17 15.19 -1.33 23.01
CA LEU A 17 13.72 -1.28 22.97
C LEU A 17 13.16 -1.74 21.62
N LEU A 18 13.86 -1.48 20.52
CA LEU A 18 13.49 -1.99 19.19
C LEU A 18 13.66 -3.51 19.09
N ILE A 19 14.72 -4.08 19.69
CA ILE A 19 14.94 -5.54 19.71
C ILE A 19 13.84 -6.26 20.50
N ILE A 20 13.30 -5.62 21.54
CA ILE A 20 12.15 -6.16 22.32
C ILE A 20 10.87 -6.20 21.46
N GLY A 21 10.85 -5.55 20.29
CA GLY A 21 9.74 -5.57 19.35
C GLY A 21 8.70 -4.48 19.61
N LEU A 22 9.02 -3.45 20.40
CA LEU A 22 8.13 -2.31 20.55
C LEU A 22 8.08 -1.52 19.22
N PRO A 23 6.88 -1.06 18.78
CA PRO A 23 6.77 -0.22 17.61
C PRO A 23 7.61 1.05 17.74
N LEU A 24 8.30 1.44 16.67
CA LEU A 24 9.24 2.56 16.64
C LEU A 24 8.68 3.85 17.25
N ALA A 25 7.40 4.15 17.02
CA ALA A 25 6.73 5.35 17.54
C ALA A 25 6.73 5.40 19.08
N PHE A 26 6.51 4.27 19.75
CA PHE A 26 6.54 4.20 21.22
C PHE A 26 7.98 4.26 21.73
N VAL A 27 8.91 3.60 21.05
CA VAL A 27 10.32 3.60 21.43
C VAL A 27 10.89 5.02 21.42
N THR A 28 10.72 5.75 20.31
CA THR A 28 11.23 7.12 20.18
C THR A 28 10.52 8.06 21.15
N GLY A 29 9.22 7.89 21.37
CA GLY A 29 8.44 8.67 22.34
C GLY A 29 8.92 8.47 23.78
N ILE A 30 9.11 7.22 24.23
CA ILE A 30 9.58 6.89 25.58
C ILE A 30 10.98 7.46 25.81
N ILE A 31 11.88 7.32 24.85
CA ILE A 31 13.25 7.83 24.96
C ILE A 31 13.27 9.35 24.96
N ALA A 32 12.55 9.99 24.04
CA ALA A 32 12.46 11.45 23.98
C ALA A 32 11.89 12.02 25.30
N PHE A 33 10.81 11.42 25.81
CA PHE A 33 10.18 11.84 27.06
C PHE A 33 11.08 11.59 28.28
N GLY A 34 11.64 10.38 28.39
CA GLY A 34 12.49 9.97 29.50
C GLY A 34 13.76 10.81 29.62
N PHE A 35 14.45 11.05 28.51
CA PHE A 35 15.67 11.89 28.50
C PHE A 35 15.36 13.37 28.68
N ALA A 36 14.24 13.87 28.12
CA ALA A 36 13.84 15.26 28.33
C ALA A 36 13.56 15.55 29.81
N LEU A 37 12.86 14.65 30.51
CA LEU A 37 12.65 14.77 31.96
C LEU A 37 13.92 14.58 32.77
N PHE A 38 14.80 13.65 32.37
CA PHE A 38 16.06 13.40 33.08
C PHE A 38 17.03 14.58 33.01
N LEU A 39 17.11 15.27 31.87
CA LEU A 39 18.04 16.38 31.65
C LEU A 39 17.52 17.73 32.12
N TYR A 40 16.24 18.01 31.89
CA TYR A 40 15.64 19.33 32.10
C TYR A 40 14.57 19.34 33.21
N GLY A 41 14.30 18.18 33.83
CA GLY A 41 13.29 18.06 34.89
C GLY A 41 11.86 18.32 34.40
N PRO A 42 10.93 18.64 35.32
CA PRO A 42 9.54 18.96 34.97
C PRO A 42 9.39 20.15 34.00
N LEU A 43 10.41 21.00 33.88
CA LEU A 43 10.43 22.13 32.95
C LEU A 43 10.51 21.72 31.47
N ALA A 44 10.79 20.45 31.15
CA ALA A 44 10.67 19.92 29.81
C ALA A 44 9.22 19.62 29.38
N LEU A 45 8.28 19.47 30.31
CA LEU A 45 6.89 19.11 29.97
C LEU A 45 6.23 20.12 29.01
N PRO A 46 6.36 21.45 29.19
CA PRO A 46 5.83 22.42 28.24
C PRO A 46 6.46 22.31 26.85
N LEU A 47 7.75 21.97 26.76
CA LEU A 47 8.44 21.79 25.47
C LEU A 47 7.86 20.60 24.70
N ILE A 48 7.63 19.48 25.38
CA ILE A 48 7.04 18.28 24.79
C ILE A 48 5.59 18.57 24.35
N ALA A 49 4.80 19.21 25.20
CA ALA A 49 3.43 19.61 24.88
C ALA A 49 3.38 20.56 23.68
N SER A 50 4.28 21.54 23.62
CA SER A 50 4.39 22.47 22.48
C SER A 50 4.75 21.75 21.18
N ARG A 51 5.65 20.76 21.21
CA ARG A 51 5.98 19.94 20.04
C ARG A 51 4.81 19.11 19.55
N ILE A 52 4.07 18.48 20.46
CA ILE A 52 2.86 17.70 20.12
C ILE A 52 1.80 18.64 19.52
N TYR A 53 1.53 19.77 20.16
CA TYR A 53 0.55 20.74 19.67
C TYR A 53 0.90 21.29 18.29
N GLY A 54 2.18 21.63 18.08
CA GLY A 54 2.69 22.08 16.79
C GLY A 54 2.51 21.03 15.69
N PHE A 55 2.72 19.75 16.01
CA PHE A 55 2.49 18.64 15.08
C PHE A 55 1.01 18.46 14.72
N VAL A 56 0.12 18.44 15.72
CA VAL A 56 -1.33 18.26 15.51
C VAL A 56 -1.94 19.43 14.74
N SER A 57 -1.36 20.62 14.85
CA SER A 57 -1.82 21.85 14.19
C SER A 57 -1.31 22.01 12.75
N VAL A 58 -0.58 21.02 12.20
CA VAL A 58 -0.12 21.07 10.82
C VAL A 58 -1.30 20.94 9.86
N TYR A 59 -1.54 21.98 9.05
CA TYR A 59 -2.66 22.05 8.11
C TYR A 59 -2.74 20.86 7.14
N ALA A 60 -1.58 20.37 6.68
CA ALA A 60 -1.53 19.21 5.77
C ALA A 60 -2.05 17.90 6.39
N LEU A 61 -2.18 17.80 7.72
CA LEU A 61 -2.84 16.64 8.35
C LEU A 61 -4.34 16.58 8.07
N ILE A 62 -5.00 17.70 7.69
CA ILE A 62 -6.41 17.72 7.27
C ILE A 62 -6.63 16.84 6.03
N ALA A 63 -5.63 16.72 5.16
CA ALA A 63 -5.70 15.88 3.97
C ALA A 63 -5.87 14.39 4.33
N VAL A 64 -5.27 13.92 5.44
CA VAL A 64 -5.29 12.50 5.82
C VAL A 64 -6.71 12.00 6.11
N PRO A 65 -7.52 12.62 7.00
CA PRO A 65 -8.91 12.22 7.20
C PRO A 65 -9.76 12.33 5.95
N MET A 66 -9.54 13.34 5.11
CA MET A 66 -10.29 13.51 3.86
C MET A 66 -9.99 12.38 2.85
N PHE A 67 -8.73 11.96 2.72
CA PHE A 67 -8.37 10.81 1.89
C PHE A 67 -8.90 9.49 2.46
N VAL A 68 -8.81 9.28 3.77
CA VAL A 68 -9.41 8.10 4.43
C VAL A 68 -10.92 8.07 4.24
N PHE A 69 -11.59 9.22 4.34
CA PHE A 69 -13.02 9.33 4.10
C PHE A 69 -13.37 8.99 2.64
N MET A 70 -12.67 9.58 1.68
CA MET A 70 -12.82 9.28 0.25
C MET A 70 -12.63 7.78 -0.04
N ALA A 71 -11.55 7.20 0.47
CA ALA A 71 -11.25 5.77 0.34
C ALA A 71 -12.39 4.92 0.93
N SER A 72 -12.86 5.24 2.14
CA SER A 72 -13.97 4.51 2.77
C SER A 72 -15.27 4.64 2.00
N VAL A 73 -15.55 5.78 1.36
CA VAL A 73 -16.74 5.97 0.51
C VAL A 73 -16.64 5.09 -0.73
N LEU A 74 -15.47 5.08 -1.40
CA LEU A 74 -15.22 4.26 -2.59
C LEU A 74 -15.24 2.75 -2.31
N GLU A 75 -14.73 2.33 -1.15
CA GLU A 75 -14.82 0.92 -0.74
C GLU A 75 -16.26 0.49 -0.41
N ARG A 76 -17.03 1.37 0.24
CA ARG A 76 -18.43 1.09 0.64
C ARG A 76 -19.41 1.20 -0.52
N SER A 77 -19.11 1.99 -1.55
CA SER A 77 -19.98 2.13 -2.73
C SER A 77 -20.01 0.90 -3.62
N GLY A 78 -19.11 -0.07 -3.42
CA GLY A 78 -19.05 -1.29 -4.24
C GLY A 78 -18.20 -1.15 -5.50
N ILE A 79 -17.80 0.07 -5.87
CA ILE A 79 -17.00 0.39 -7.06
C ILE A 79 -15.73 -0.46 -7.12
N ALA A 80 -15.06 -0.69 -5.99
CA ALA A 80 -13.88 -1.54 -5.92
C ALA A 80 -14.13 -3.00 -6.34
N ARG A 81 -15.29 -3.56 -5.97
CA ARG A 81 -15.72 -4.92 -6.36
C ARG A 81 -16.16 -4.96 -7.82
N ASP A 82 -16.86 -3.93 -8.28
CA ASP A 82 -17.35 -3.84 -9.65
C ASP A 82 -16.20 -3.69 -10.64
N LEU A 83 -15.17 -2.89 -10.32
CA LEU A 83 -13.92 -2.82 -11.06
C LEU A 83 -13.21 -4.18 -11.13
N PHE A 84 -13.19 -4.92 -10.01
CA PHE A 84 -12.66 -6.27 -9.97
C PHE A 84 -13.42 -7.22 -10.91
N GLY A 85 -14.75 -7.14 -10.92
CA GLY A 85 -15.62 -7.93 -11.81
C GLY A 85 -15.44 -7.58 -13.28
N ALA A 86 -15.39 -6.29 -13.63
CA ALA A 86 -15.16 -5.82 -15.00
C ALA A 86 -13.80 -6.28 -15.53
N MET A 87 -12.76 -6.18 -14.70
CA MET A 87 -11.43 -6.56 -15.10
C MET A 87 -11.35 -8.07 -15.34
N HIS A 88 -12.04 -8.92 -14.57
CA HIS A 88 -12.14 -10.37 -14.79
C HIS A 88 -12.57 -10.72 -16.22
N VAL A 89 -13.57 -10.02 -16.76
CA VAL A 89 -14.12 -10.22 -18.12
C VAL A 89 -13.11 -9.82 -19.22
N LEU A 90 -12.24 -8.85 -18.93
CA LEU A 90 -11.22 -8.34 -19.85
C LEU A 90 -10.02 -9.27 -20.06
N ALA A 91 -9.76 -10.28 -19.21
CA ALA A 91 -8.52 -11.10 -19.28
C ALA A 91 -8.31 -11.82 -20.60
N GLY A 92 -9.40 -12.29 -21.23
CA GLY A 92 -9.30 -13.27 -22.32
C GLY A 92 -8.36 -14.45 -21.98
N ASN A 93 -7.80 -15.04 -23.03
CA ASN A 93 -7.04 -16.30 -22.98
C ASN A 93 -5.56 -16.16 -22.56
N LEU A 94 -5.16 -15.08 -21.88
CA LEU A 94 -3.75 -14.85 -21.54
C LEU A 94 -3.28 -15.75 -20.38
N ARG A 95 -2.14 -16.42 -20.59
CA ARG A 95 -1.43 -17.20 -19.56
C ARG A 95 -0.98 -16.26 -18.43
N GLY A 96 -1.26 -16.61 -17.18
CA GLY A 96 -1.07 -15.68 -16.05
C GLY A 96 -2.04 -14.49 -16.03
N GLY A 97 -3.08 -14.48 -16.87
CA GLY A 97 -4.00 -13.36 -17.03
C GLY A 97 -4.65 -12.91 -15.72
N LEU A 98 -5.00 -13.84 -14.83
CA LEU A 98 -5.61 -13.51 -13.54
C LEU A 98 -4.65 -12.76 -12.59
N ALA A 99 -3.36 -13.12 -12.62
CA ALA A 99 -2.35 -12.43 -11.83
C ALA A 99 -2.07 -11.03 -12.37
N ILE A 100 -2.01 -10.87 -13.69
CA ILE A 100 -1.84 -9.56 -14.34
C ILE A 100 -3.05 -8.65 -14.08
N GLN A 101 -4.26 -9.18 -14.13
CA GLN A 101 -5.47 -8.46 -13.76
C GLN A 101 -5.44 -8.01 -12.32
N THR A 102 -5.04 -8.90 -11.41
CA THR A 102 -4.95 -8.56 -9.99
C THR A 102 -3.94 -7.44 -9.77
N MET A 103 -2.82 -7.43 -10.51
CA MET A 103 -1.88 -6.30 -10.50
C MET A 103 -2.49 -5.01 -11.06
N ALA A 104 -3.22 -5.08 -12.18
CA ALA A 104 -3.84 -3.90 -12.78
C ALA A 104 -4.93 -3.32 -11.87
N VAL A 105 -5.74 -4.17 -11.23
CA VAL A 105 -6.73 -3.74 -10.26
C VAL A 105 -6.05 -3.20 -9.02
N ALA A 106 -4.97 -3.81 -8.53
CA ALA A 106 -4.19 -3.26 -7.42
C ALA A 106 -3.68 -1.85 -7.75
N VAL A 107 -3.11 -1.62 -8.93
CA VAL A 107 -2.68 -0.26 -9.35
C VAL A 107 -3.82 0.76 -9.30
N LEU A 108 -5.02 0.37 -9.75
CA LEU A 108 -6.20 1.23 -9.71
C LEU A 108 -6.72 1.45 -8.28
N MET A 109 -6.75 0.40 -7.45
CA MET A 109 -7.18 0.48 -6.06
C MET A 109 -6.19 1.27 -5.19
N ALA A 110 -4.90 1.09 -5.43
CA ALA A 110 -3.82 1.87 -4.84
C ALA A 110 -4.04 3.36 -5.06
N ALA A 111 -4.37 3.77 -6.29
CA ALA A 111 -4.70 5.15 -6.65
C ALA A 111 -5.99 5.70 -6.00
N MET A 112 -6.77 4.87 -5.31
CA MET A 112 -8.01 5.28 -4.64
C MET A 112 -7.93 5.21 -3.12
N THR A 113 -7.20 4.21 -2.59
CA THR A 113 -7.23 3.88 -1.16
C THR A 113 -5.99 4.37 -0.40
N GLY A 114 -4.81 4.36 -1.02
CA GLY A 114 -3.57 4.87 -0.41
C GLY A 114 -3.09 4.14 0.86
N ILE A 115 -3.59 2.93 1.15
CA ILE A 115 -3.35 2.18 2.40
C ILE A 115 -3.02 0.70 2.12
N ILE A 116 -1.84 0.25 2.57
CA ILE A 116 -1.34 -1.12 2.35
C ILE A 116 -2.26 -2.19 2.95
N GLY A 117 -2.62 -2.01 4.23
CA GLY A 117 -3.27 -3.07 5.01
C GLY A 117 -4.64 -3.45 4.45
N GLY A 118 -5.47 -2.43 4.16
CA GLY A 118 -6.80 -2.63 3.58
C GLY A 118 -6.73 -3.26 2.19
N GLU A 119 -5.81 -2.77 1.36
CA GLU A 119 -5.66 -3.25 -0.01
C GLU A 119 -5.21 -4.72 -0.08
N ILE A 120 -4.19 -5.12 0.70
CA ILE A 120 -3.76 -6.53 0.76
C ILE A 120 -4.90 -7.44 1.23
N VAL A 121 -5.69 -7.00 2.22
CA VAL A 121 -6.83 -7.78 2.72
C VAL A 121 -7.91 -7.90 1.65
N LEU A 122 -8.27 -6.81 0.96
CA LEU A 122 -9.26 -6.82 -0.11
C LEU A 122 -8.83 -7.75 -1.27
N LEU A 123 -7.61 -7.57 -1.78
CA LEU A 123 -7.02 -8.39 -2.83
C LEU A 123 -6.91 -9.87 -2.37
N GLY A 124 -6.51 -10.10 -1.12
CA GLY A 124 -6.40 -11.43 -0.54
C GLY A 124 -7.75 -12.14 -0.35
N LEU A 125 -8.83 -11.42 -0.09
CA LEU A 125 -10.16 -12.00 0.03
C LEU A 125 -10.83 -12.25 -1.32
N VAL A 126 -10.54 -11.43 -2.33
CA VAL A 126 -11.20 -11.48 -3.64
C VAL A 126 -10.40 -12.31 -4.66
N ALA A 127 -9.09 -12.06 -4.79
CA ALA A 127 -8.27 -12.61 -5.86
C ALA A 127 -7.59 -13.93 -5.48
N LEU A 128 -7.06 -14.06 -4.25
CA LEU A 128 -6.32 -15.25 -3.83
C LEU A 128 -7.14 -16.55 -3.89
N PRO A 129 -8.40 -16.61 -3.41
CA PRO A 129 -9.19 -17.85 -3.49
C PRO A 129 -9.47 -18.26 -4.94
N GLN A 130 -9.66 -17.29 -5.83
CA GLN A 130 -9.88 -17.54 -7.26
C GLN A 130 -8.63 -18.09 -7.94
N MET A 131 -7.45 -17.51 -7.67
CA MET A 131 -6.17 -18.01 -8.20
C MET A 131 -5.92 -19.46 -7.77
N LEU A 132 -6.13 -19.78 -6.48
CA LEU A 132 -5.92 -21.12 -5.97
C LEU A 132 -6.92 -22.14 -6.55
N ARG A 133 -8.18 -21.75 -6.77
CA ARG A 133 -9.17 -22.60 -7.46
C ARG A 133 -8.78 -22.93 -8.90
N LEU A 134 -8.07 -22.01 -9.56
CA LEU A 134 -7.54 -22.20 -10.91
C LEU A 134 -6.17 -22.90 -10.92
N ASN A 135 -5.72 -23.48 -9.81
CA ASN A 135 -4.41 -24.14 -9.70
C ASN A 135 -3.21 -23.24 -10.01
N TYR A 136 -3.28 -21.94 -9.69
CA TYR A 136 -2.07 -21.10 -9.68
C TYR A 136 -1.11 -21.56 -8.59
N ASP A 137 0.19 -21.39 -8.84
CA ASP A 137 1.20 -21.59 -7.82
C ASP A 137 0.95 -20.66 -6.62
N ARG A 138 1.03 -21.24 -5.41
CA ARG A 138 0.72 -20.51 -4.18
C ARG A 138 1.68 -19.34 -3.94
N ASN A 139 2.96 -19.50 -4.28
CA ASN A 139 3.95 -18.44 -4.07
C ASN A 139 3.73 -17.29 -5.05
N LEU A 140 3.40 -17.60 -6.32
CA LEU A 140 3.05 -16.60 -7.31
C LEU A 140 1.78 -15.84 -6.88
N ALA A 141 0.72 -16.55 -6.48
CA ALA A 141 -0.55 -15.92 -6.11
C ALA A 141 -0.42 -15.01 -4.88
N ILE A 142 0.22 -15.48 -3.80
CA ILE A 142 0.47 -14.68 -2.60
C ILE A 142 1.40 -13.51 -2.92
N GLY A 143 2.47 -13.77 -3.69
CA GLY A 143 3.43 -12.74 -4.11
C GLY A 143 2.75 -11.63 -4.91
N THR A 144 1.86 -11.97 -5.85
CA THR A 144 1.09 -10.99 -6.63
C THR A 144 0.18 -10.13 -5.76
N VAL A 145 -0.54 -10.75 -4.80
CA VAL A 145 -1.41 -10.01 -3.88
C VAL A 145 -0.62 -9.07 -2.98
N CYS A 146 0.48 -9.54 -2.39
CA CYS A 146 1.34 -8.74 -1.53
C CYS A 146 2.07 -7.62 -2.29
N ALA A 147 2.56 -7.91 -3.50
CA ALA A 147 3.21 -6.91 -4.36
C ALA A 147 2.22 -5.84 -4.83
N GLY A 148 1.02 -6.26 -5.24
CA GLY A 148 -0.09 -5.36 -5.61
C GLY A 148 -0.45 -4.41 -4.48
N GLY A 149 -0.79 -4.93 -3.30
CA GLY A 149 -1.17 -4.08 -2.17
C GLY A 149 -0.03 -3.21 -1.61
N GLY A 150 1.23 -3.56 -1.88
CA GLY A 150 2.38 -2.71 -1.55
C GLY A 150 2.43 -1.43 -2.39
N LEU A 151 1.94 -1.47 -3.64
CA LEU A 151 1.88 -0.31 -4.53
C LEU A 151 0.95 0.80 -4.01
N GLY A 152 -0.01 0.46 -3.14
CA GLY A 152 -0.88 1.39 -2.42
C GLY A 152 -0.13 2.52 -1.70
N THR A 153 1.13 2.30 -1.30
CA THR A 153 1.94 3.36 -0.69
C THR A 153 2.54 4.35 -1.68
N MET A 154 2.77 3.90 -2.91
CA MET A 154 3.58 4.63 -3.87
C MET A 154 2.71 5.37 -4.88
N ILE A 155 1.54 4.83 -5.23
CA ILE A 155 0.63 5.45 -6.20
C ILE A 155 -0.25 6.48 -5.47
N PRO A 156 -0.23 7.76 -5.86
CA PRO A 156 -1.05 8.78 -5.21
C PRO A 156 -2.56 8.57 -5.41
N PRO A 157 -3.40 8.98 -4.43
CA PRO A 157 -3.04 9.64 -3.18
C PRO A 157 -2.56 8.63 -2.12
N SER A 158 -1.51 8.96 -1.39
CA SER A 158 -0.91 8.07 -0.37
C SER A 158 -0.68 8.79 0.95
N ILE A 159 -1.19 8.20 2.02
CA ILE A 159 -1.02 8.71 3.40
C ILE A 159 0.46 8.67 3.79
N VAL A 160 1.19 7.63 3.36
CA VAL A 160 2.62 7.48 3.65
C VAL A 160 3.42 8.63 3.04
N LEU A 161 3.10 9.04 1.81
CA LEU A 161 3.75 10.17 1.15
C LEU A 161 3.42 11.51 1.81
N ILE A 162 2.23 11.67 2.39
CA ILE A 162 1.87 12.87 3.17
C ILE A 162 2.78 12.97 4.40
N PHE A 163 2.89 11.90 5.20
CA PHE A 163 3.76 11.90 6.38
C PHE A 163 5.24 12.05 6.01
N TYR A 164 5.66 11.45 4.90
CA TYR A 164 7.01 11.63 4.37
C TYR A 164 7.28 13.09 3.99
N GLY A 165 6.39 13.73 3.23
CA GLY A 165 6.51 15.13 2.84
C GLY A 165 6.54 16.08 4.04
N LEU A 166 5.69 15.82 5.04
CA LEU A 166 5.69 16.55 6.30
C LEU A 166 7.01 16.42 7.07
N THR A 167 7.57 15.22 7.11
CA THR A 167 8.81 14.96 7.85
C THR A 167 10.03 15.51 7.12
N ALA A 168 10.08 15.32 5.80
CA ALA A 168 11.16 15.80 4.94
C ALA A 168 11.05 17.30 4.60
N GLN A 169 9.96 17.97 5.02
CA GLN A 169 9.68 19.39 4.74
C GLN A 169 9.70 19.71 3.24
N VAL A 170 9.15 18.82 2.43
CA VAL A 170 9.02 18.99 0.97
C VAL A 170 7.55 19.08 0.56
N SER A 171 7.31 19.65 -0.62
CA SER A 171 5.96 19.75 -1.19
C SER A 171 5.34 18.36 -1.37
N ILE A 172 4.17 18.15 -0.75
CA ILE A 172 3.38 16.92 -0.87
C ILE A 172 2.89 16.74 -2.32
N GLY A 173 2.51 17.83 -2.99
CA GLY A 173 2.10 17.80 -4.40
C GLY A 173 3.23 17.35 -5.31
N ASP A 174 4.44 17.83 -5.08
CA ASP A 174 5.62 17.45 -5.88
C ASP A 174 5.96 15.97 -5.64
N LEU A 175 5.84 15.49 -4.40
CA LEU A 175 5.99 14.07 -4.08
C LEU A 175 4.95 13.20 -4.79
N PHE A 176 3.68 13.64 -4.85
CA PHE A 176 2.66 12.90 -5.58
C PHE A 176 3.03 12.81 -7.06
N LEU A 177 3.38 13.92 -7.70
CA LEU A 177 3.79 13.92 -9.11
C LEU A 177 5.05 13.07 -9.34
N ALA A 178 6.04 13.16 -8.46
CA ALA A 178 7.31 12.43 -8.56
C ALA A 178 7.15 10.91 -8.40
N THR A 179 6.11 10.46 -7.70
CA THR A 179 5.91 9.03 -7.39
C THR A 179 5.05 8.28 -8.41
N VAL A 180 4.29 8.98 -9.26
CA VAL A 180 3.51 8.35 -10.34
C VAL A 180 4.39 7.51 -11.26
N ILE A 181 5.50 8.08 -11.75
CA ILE A 181 6.42 7.39 -12.66
C ILE A 181 7.02 6.13 -12.03
N PRO A 182 7.68 6.18 -10.86
CA PRO A 182 8.23 4.97 -10.24
C PRO A 182 7.16 3.97 -9.83
N GLY A 183 5.97 4.42 -9.41
CA GLY A 183 4.84 3.52 -9.08
C GLY A 183 4.38 2.71 -10.28
N LEU A 184 4.15 3.38 -11.42
CA LEU A 184 3.76 2.72 -12.67
C LEU A 184 4.90 1.86 -13.25
N LEU A 185 6.14 2.30 -13.12
CA LEU A 185 7.31 1.51 -13.52
C LEU A 185 7.38 0.21 -12.72
N LEU A 186 7.23 0.28 -11.40
CA LEU A 186 7.27 -0.90 -10.52
C LEU A 186 6.12 -1.86 -10.82
N ALA A 187 4.92 -1.33 -11.04
CA ALA A 187 3.77 -2.11 -11.50
C ALA A 187 4.05 -2.81 -12.84
N GLY A 188 4.66 -2.10 -13.79
CA GLY A 188 5.08 -2.66 -15.07
C GLY A 188 6.11 -3.78 -14.92
N ILE A 189 7.09 -3.61 -14.03
CA ILE A 189 8.08 -4.65 -13.70
C ILE A 189 7.41 -5.88 -13.08
N TYR A 190 6.44 -5.70 -12.19
CA TYR A 190 5.69 -6.82 -11.60
C TYR A 190 4.86 -7.57 -12.65
N ILE A 191 4.19 -6.85 -13.55
CA ILE A 191 3.45 -7.46 -14.67
C ILE A 191 4.40 -8.23 -15.60
N ALA A 192 5.54 -7.63 -15.96
CA ALA A 192 6.56 -8.28 -16.78
C ALA A 192 7.12 -9.54 -16.11
N TYR A 193 7.39 -9.49 -14.80
CA TYR A 193 7.84 -10.65 -14.04
C TYR A 193 6.81 -11.79 -14.05
N ILE A 194 5.53 -11.47 -13.81
CA ILE A 194 4.44 -12.46 -13.87
C ILE A 194 4.36 -13.08 -15.27
N LEU A 195 4.40 -12.27 -16.33
CA LEU A 195 4.36 -12.73 -17.72
C LEU A 195 5.53 -13.66 -18.04
N ILE A 196 6.76 -13.26 -17.72
CA ILE A 196 7.97 -14.06 -17.99
C ILE A 196 7.91 -15.39 -17.24
N ARG A 197 7.54 -15.37 -15.95
CA ARG A 197 7.45 -16.58 -15.13
C ARG A 197 6.37 -17.55 -15.62
N CYS A 198 5.19 -17.05 -15.97
CA CYS A 198 4.10 -17.87 -16.52
C CYS A 198 4.39 -18.37 -17.94
N TYR A 199 5.25 -17.67 -18.70
CA TYR A 199 5.65 -18.12 -20.03
C TYR A 199 6.71 -19.23 -19.97
N ILE A 200 7.68 -19.12 -19.05
CA ILE A 200 8.73 -20.13 -18.83
C ILE A 200 8.14 -21.39 -18.19
N ASN A 201 7.25 -21.24 -17.21
CA ASN A 201 6.60 -22.36 -16.54
C ASN A 201 5.07 -22.16 -16.56
N PRO A 202 4.37 -22.75 -17.54
CA PRO A 202 2.91 -22.62 -17.69
C PRO A 202 2.10 -23.15 -16.51
N ASP A 203 2.67 -24.06 -15.71
CA ASP A 203 1.99 -24.64 -14.53
C ASP A 203 1.86 -23.61 -13.40
N LEU A 204 2.64 -22.52 -13.41
CA LEU A 204 2.56 -21.47 -12.40
C LEU A 204 1.29 -20.61 -12.52
N GLY A 205 0.75 -20.49 -13.73
CA GLY A 205 -0.37 -19.59 -14.04
C GLY A 205 -1.18 -20.11 -15.22
N PRO A 206 -1.87 -21.26 -15.06
CA PRO A 206 -2.64 -21.86 -16.14
C PRO A 206 -3.71 -20.89 -16.67
N PRO A 207 -4.01 -20.92 -17.98
CA PRO A 207 -5.06 -20.09 -18.55
C PRO A 207 -6.43 -20.48 -17.97
N ALA A 208 -7.35 -19.52 -17.92
CA ALA A 208 -8.69 -19.75 -17.39
C ALA A 208 -9.43 -20.91 -18.12
N PRO A 209 -10.33 -21.65 -17.44
CA PRO A 209 -11.08 -22.75 -18.01
C PRO A 209 -11.92 -22.35 -19.22
N VAL A 210 -12.19 -23.33 -20.10
CA VAL A 210 -12.79 -23.21 -21.44
C VAL A 210 -14.15 -22.49 -21.46
N GLU A 211 -14.89 -22.48 -20.36
CA GLU A 211 -16.26 -21.95 -20.28
C GLU A 211 -16.37 -20.43 -20.52
N ASN A 212 -15.29 -19.66 -20.34
CA ASN A 212 -15.21 -18.23 -20.66
C ASN A 212 -14.48 -17.95 -22.00
N ARG A 213 -14.16 -18.98 -22.80
CA ARG A 213 -13.36 -18.82 -24.04
C ARG A 213 -14.11 -18.15 -25.18
N ASP A 214 -15.44 -18.15 -25.16
CA ASP A 214 -16.28 -17.80 -26.32
C ASP A 214 -16.97 -16.43 -26.23
N LEU A 215 -16.60 -15.57 -25.28
CA LEU A 215 -17.16 -14.20 -25.22
C LEU A 215 -16.55 -13.33 -26.33
N SER A 216 -17.39 -12.93 -27.28
CA SER A 216 -17.01 -12.06 -28.40
C SER A 216 -16.55 -10.69 -27.88
N TYR A 217 -15.62 -10.02 -28.60
CA TYR A 217 -15.15 -8.66 -28.26
C TYR A 217 -16.31 -7.66 -28.07
N SER A 218 -17.44 -7.89 -28.75
CA SER A 218 -18.66 -7.08 -28.61
C SER A 218 -19.38 -7.31 -27.27
N GLU A 219 -19.37 -8.53 -26.73
CA GLU A 219 -19.99 -8.87 -25.45
C GLU A 219 -19.14 -8.39 -24.27
N LYS A 220 -17.81 -8.48 -24.39
CA LYS A 220 -16.87 -7.90 -23.42
C LYS A 220 -17.05 -6.39 -23.29
N MET A 221 -17.22 -5.68 -24.41
CA MET A 221 -17.46 -4.23 -24.41
C MET A 221 -18.83 -3.87 -23.81
N LYS A 222 -19.83 -4.74 -23.98
CA LYS A 222 -21.17 -4.54 -23.41
C LYS A 222 -21.18 -4.72 -21.89
N MET A 223 -20.49 -5.74 -21.37
CA MET A 223 -20.35 -5.94 -19.92
C MET A 223 -19.57 -4.81 -19.25
N VAL A 224 -18.52 -4.28 -19.87
CA VAL A 224 -17.79 -3.10 -19.35
C VAL A 224 -18.69 -1.87 -19.30
N ARG A 225 -19.59 -1.71 -20.29
CA ARG A 225 -20.56 -0.61 -20.35
C ARG A 225 -21.70 -0.75 -19.35
N ASP A 226 -22.06 -1.98 -18.96
CA ASP A 226 -23.08 -2.23 -17.93
C ASP A 226 -22.52 -2.09 -16.50
N ILE A 227 -21.19 -2.06 -16.34
CA ILE A 227 -20.49 -1.86 -15.06
C ILE A 227 -20.08 -0.38 -14.83
N LEU A 228 -19.93 0.42 -15.90
CA LEU A 228 -19.66 1.87 -15.84
C LEU A 228 -20.96 2.70 -15.76
#